data_AF-A0A914JQM7-F1
#
_entry.id   AF-A0A914JQM7-F1
#
_cell.length_a   1.000
_cell.length_b   1.000
_cell.length_c   1.000
_cell.angle_alpha   90.00
_cell.angle_beta   90.00
_cell.angle_gamma   90.00
#
_symmetry.space_group_name_H-M   'P 1'
#
loop_
_entity.id
_entity.type
_entity.pdbx_description
1 polymer ?
#
loop_
_entity_poly.entity_id
_entity_poly.type
_entity_poly.pdbx_seq_one_letter_code
_entity_poly.pdbx_strand_id
1 'polypeptide(L)'
;MNRELRANYIFHIIVDAGEIVNGFSYILTGLGRGYHFVSGTFNTPITVHDCFYTRFWPISLILGTEIPAWMTILVSTERIIAVHKPALYNRMFSSNMKMMLIGVAGSCIMASLTWAALSALTPAAFHDSTSTQHCAIISSTSKAFSTFHFVFVPFAYFASFVSLCTIAYFHRKTSRNVTKSGKKGPMLSIFIATTAFDVILCSAPSIVMISASWQLFKPNDIIVSITYATTGFVSGF
;
A
#
# COMPACT_ATOMS: atom_id res chain seq x y z
N MET A 1 16.94 9.63 -22.83
CA MET A 1 16.19 10.00 -21.60
C MET A 1 17.19 10.25 -20.47
N ASN A 2 17.36 11.49 -20.03
CA ASN A 2 18.48 11.95 -19.20
C ASN A 2 18.56 11.26 -17.82
N ARG A 3 19.77 10.86 -17.42
CA ARG A 3 20.09 10.24 -16.11
C ARG A 3 19.60 11.08 -14.93
N GLU A 4 19.61 12.40 -15.07
CA GLU A 4 19.13 13.35 -14.07
C GLU A 4 17.61 13.31 -13.86
N LEU A 5 16.82 13.15 -14.93
CA LEU A 5 15.36 13.00 -14.81
C LEU A 5 15.01 11.71 -14.05
N ARG A 6 15.73 10.61 -14.32
CA ARG A 6 15.53 9.34 -13.59
C ARG A 6 15.87 9.45 -12.11
N ALA A 7 16.94 10.16 -11.75
CA ALA A 7 17.32 10.37 -10.36
C ALA A 7 16.29 11.24 -9.61
N ASN A 8 15.65 12.19 -10.30
CA ASN A 8 14.66 13.06 -9.68
C ASN A 8 13.32 12.34 -9.43
N TYR A 9 12.88 11.49 -10.35
CA TYR A 9 11.59 10.76 -10.26
C TYR A 9 11.71 9.32 -9.75
N ILE A 10 12.85 8.94 -9.16
CA ILE A 10 13.13 7.55 -8.79
C ILE A 10 12.09 6.95 -7.83
N PHE A 11 11.60 7.73 -6.85
CA PHE A 11 10.58 7.22 -5.93
C PHE A 11 9.25 6.95 -6.64
N HIS A 12 8.82 7.81 -7.56
CA HIS A 12 7.61 7.59 -8.35
C HIS A 12 7.72 6.34 -9.24
N ILE A 13 8.88 6.13 -9.87
CA ILE A 13 9.12 4.92 -10.67
C ILE A 13 8.98 3.65 -9.82
N ILE A 14 9.44 3.69 -8.56
CA ILE A 14 9.32 2.54 -7.65
C ILE A 14 7.89 2.37 -7.14
N VAL A 15 7.14 3.46 -6.90
CA VAL A 15 5.68 3.38 -6.62
C VAL A 15 4.97 2.65 -7.75
N ASP A 16 5.18 3.07 -9.00
CA ASP A 16 4.54 2.48 -10.17
C ASP A 16 4.91 0.99 -10.31
N ALA A 17 6.18 0.65 -10.09
CA ALA A 17 6.62 -0.75 -10.07
C ALA A 17 5.96 -1.55 -8.94
N GLY A 18 5.78 -0.95 -7.75
CA GLY A 18 5.08 -1.54 -6.62
C GLY A 18 3.62 -1.82 -6.92
N GLU A 19 2.91 -0.87 -7.54
CA GLU A 19 1.51 -1.05 -7.97
C GLU A 19 1.37 -2.13 -9.05
N ILE A 20 2.34 -2.27 -9.96
CA ILE A 20 2.36 -3.40 -10.89
C ILE A 20 2.47 -4.73 -10.13
N VAL A 21 3.36 -4.83 -9.14
CA VAL A 21 3.47 -6.02 -8.28
C VAL A 21 2.16 -6.28 -7.52
N ASN A 22 1.51 -5.22 -7.04
CA ASN A 22 0.18 -5.29 -6.41
C ASN A 22 -0.85 -5.88 -7.37
N GLY A 23 -0.96 -5.37 -8.59
CA GLY A 23 -1.86 -5.89 -9.62
C GLY A 23 -1.60 -7.38 -9.93
N PHE A 24 -0.33 -7.77 -10.08
CA PHE A 24 0.04 -9.17 -10.24
C PHE A 24 -0.38 -10.04 -9.06
N SER A 25 -0.27 -9.54 -7.83
CA SER A 25 -0.66 -10.29 -6.62
C SER A 25 -2.16 -10.62 -6.61
N TYR A 26 -3.02 -9.72 -7.12
CA TYR A 26 -4.45 -9.98 -7.25
C TYR A 26 -4.77 -11.01 -8.33
N ILE A 27 -4.07 -10.97 -9.47
CA ILE A 27 -4.20 -11.98 -10.53
C ILE A 27 -3.81 -13.36 -9.98
N LEU A 28 -2.67 -13.44 -9.30
CA LEU A 28 -2.18 -14.66 -8.66
C LEU A 28 -3.16 -15.21 -7.62
N THR A 29 -3.74 -14.33 -6.80
CA THR A 29 -4.77 -14.68 -5.82
C THR A 29 -6.03 -15.21 -6.51
N GLY A 30 -6.48 -14.56 -7.58
CA GLY A 30 -7.65 -14.97 -8.36
C GLY A 30 -7.47 -16.34 -9.00
N LEU A 31 -6.34 -16.57 -9.65
CA LEU A 31 -6.00 -17.86 -10.26
C LEU A 31 -5.88 -18.98 -9.22
N GLY A 32 -5.19 -18.72 -8.11
CA GLY A 32 -5.03 -19.70 -7.03
C GLY A 32 -6.37 -20.10 -6.40
N ARG A 33 -7.21 -19.12 -6.08
CA ARG A 33 -8.57 -19.37 -5.55
C ARG A 33 -9.45 -20.09 -6.57
N GLY A 34 -9.37 -19.69 -7.85
CA GLY A 34 -10.11 -20.34 -8.95
C GLY A 34 -9.74 -21.81 -9.13
N TYR A 35 -8.45 -22.15 -9.05
CA TYR A 35 -7.98 -23.53 -9.10
C TYR A 35 -8.55 -24.39 -7.96
N HIS A 36 -8.57 -23.86 -6.73
CA HIS A 36 -9.15 -24.56 -5.58
C HIS A 36 -10.67 -24.69 -5.64
N PHE A 37 -11.35 -23.71 -6.23
CA PHE A 37 -12.77 -23.77 -6.51
C PHE A 37 -13.11 -24.87 -7.51
N VAL A 38 -12.41 -24.91 -8.66
CA VAL A 38 -12.64 -25.91 -9.71
C VAL A 38 -12.26 -27.33 -9.26
N SER A 39 -11.22 -27.47 -8.44
CA SER A 39 -10.82 -28.77 -7.87
C SER A 39 -11.69 -29.24 -6.69
N GLY A 40 -12.70 -28.46 -6.29
CA GLY A 40 -13.59 -28.80 -5.17
C GLY A 40 -12.91 -28.74 -3.78
N THR A 41 -11.68 -28.23 -3.70
CA THR A 41 -10.90 -28.16 -2.45
C THR A 41 -11.02 -26.81 -1.74
N PHE A 42 -11.79 -25.87 -2.29
CA PHE A 42 -11.90 -24.50 -1.77
C PHE A 42 -12.42 -24.41 -0.34
N ASN A 43 -13.39 -25.25 0.03
CA ASN A 43 -14.01 -25.30 1.36
C ASN A 43 -13.29 -26.27 2.31
N THR A 44 -12.08 -26.72 1.96
CA THR A 44 -11.30 -27.56 2.86
C THR A 44 -10.55 -26.67 3.86
N PRO A 45 -10.58 -27.01 5.16
CA PRO A 45 -9.85 -26.23 6.16
C PRO A 45 -8.35 -26.21 5.89
N ILE A 46 -7.72 -25.05 6.10
CA ILE A 46 -6.27 -24.86 5.98
C ILE A 46 -5.75 -24.11 7.20
N THR A 47 -4.60 -24.52 7.71
CA THR A 47 -3.93 -23.85 8.83
C THR A 47 -3.34 -22.51 8.41
N VAL A 48 -3.20 -21.56 9.34
CA VAL A 48 -2.55 -20.27 9.07
C VAL A 48 -1.11 -20.47 8.55
N HIS A 49 -0.39 -21.44 9.13
CA HIS A 49 0.95 -21.82 8.68
C HIS A 49 0.97 -22.25 7.21
N ASP A 50 0.15 -23.24 6.84
CA ASP A 50 0.13 -23.78 5.49
C ASP A 50 -0.33 -22.70 4.51
N CYS A 51 -1.27 -21.88 4.94
CA CYS A 51 -1.77 -20.77 4.17
C CYS A 51 -0.68 -19.75 3.80
N PHE A 52 0.29 -19.48 4.68
CA PHE A 52 1.41 -18.58 4.40
C PHE A 52 2.54 -19.24 3.60
N TYR A 53 2.91 -20.48 3.93
CA TYR A 53 4.10 -21.14 3.39
C TYR A 53 3.84 -21.99 2.13
N THR A 54 2.63 -22.52 1.95
CA THR A 54 2.29 -23.33 0.76
C THR A 54 1.72 -22.48 -0.37
N ARG A 55 1.22 -21.28 -0.06
CA ARG A 55 0.59 -20.38 -1.03
C ARG A 55 1.53 -19.23 -1.34
N PHE A 56 1.70 -18.93 -2.62
CA PHE A 56 2.62 -17.89 -3.09
C PHE A 56 2.02 -16.48 -3.00
N TRP A 57 0.70 -16.35 -3.07
CA TRP A 57 0.05 -15.04 -3.15
C TRP A 57 0.07 -14.18 -1.87
N PRO A 58 0.08 -14.71 -0.62
CA PRO A 58 0.14 -13.86 0.58
C PRO A 58 1.40 -13.01 0.64
N ILE A 59 2.56 -13.58 0.28
CA ILE A 59 3.83 -12.86 0.22
C ILE A 59 3.77 -11.77 -0.85
N SER A 60 3.25 -12.09 -2.04
CA SER A 60 3.08 -11.11 -3.12
C SER A 60 2.12 -9.99 -2.75
N LEU A 61 1.04 -10.27 -2.03
CA LEU A 61 0.07 -9.27 -1.55
C LEU A 61 0.72 -8.30 -0.55
N ILE A 62 1.52 -8.80 0.39
CA ILE A 62 2.24 -7.97 1.37
C ILE A 62 3.24 -7.07 0.64
N LEU A 63 4.07 -7.63 -0.24
CA LEU A 63 5.07 -6.85 -0.99
C LEU A 63 4.42 -5.82 -1.91
N GLY A 64 3.37 -6.22 -2.64
CA GLY A 64 2.64 -5.37 -3.58
C GLY A 64 1.99 -4.16 -2.91
N THR A 65 1.63 -4.24 -1.63
CA THR A 65 1.02 -3.13 -0.90
C THR A 65 2.02 -2.33 -0.06
N GLU A 66 3.07 -2.97 0.47
CA GLU A 66 4.08 -2.29 1.29
C GLU A 66 5.11 -1.49 0.48
N ILE A 67 5.52 -1.97 -0.70
CA ILE A 67 6.41 -1.24 -1.60
C ILE A 67 5.82 0.14 -1.96
N PRO A 68 4.60 0.23 -2.52
CA PRO A 68 4.01 1.53 -2.85
C PRO A 68 3.74 2.36 -1.59
N ALA A 69 3.36 1.77 -0.47
CA ALA A 69 3.14 2.51 0.78
C ALA A 69 4.43 3.22 1.28
N TRP A 70 5.54 2.49 1.39
CA TRP A 70 6.82 3.07 1.82
C TRP A 70 7.31 4.16 0.86
N MET A 71 7.24 3.90 -0.45
CA MET A 71 7.66 4.89 -1.44
C MET A 71 6.75 6.12 -1.43
N THR A 72 5.45 5.92 -1.25
CA THR A 72 4.47 7.02 -1.12
C THR A 72 4.80 7.90 0.09
N ILE A 73 5.21 7.33 1.22
CA ILE A 73 5.69 8.11 2.38
C ILE A 73 6.92 8.94 2.01
N LEU A 74 7.91 8.37 1.32
CA LEU A 74 9.10 9.09 0.88
C LEU A 74 8.77 10.25 -0.06
N VAL A 75 7.92 10.01 -1.07
CA VAL A 75 7.44 11.05 -2.01
C VAL A 75 6.69 12.16 -1.27
N SER A 76 5.87 11.81 -0.28
CA SER A 76 5.11 12.77 0.52
C SER A 76 6.03 13.64 1.39
N THR A 77 7.04 13.00 1.98
CA THR A 77 8.07 13.67 2.79
C THR A 77 8.91 14.62 1.93
N GLU A 78 9.34 14.18 0.76
CA GLU A 78 10.06 15.01 -0.22
C GLU A 78 9.25 16.26 -0.60
N ARG A 79 7.97 16.08 -0.93
CA ARG A 79 7.02 17.16 -1.26
C ARG A 79 6.91 18.19 -0.14
N ILE A 80 6.70 17.75 1.10
CA ILE A 80 6.55 18.65 2.25
C ILE A 80 7.82 19.46 2.50
N ILE A 81 8.98 18.80 2.44
CA ILE A 81 10.28 19.45 2.71
C ILE A 81 10.64 20.44 1.60
N ALA A 82 10.36 20.10 0.33
CA ALA A 82 10.56 20.99 -0.80
C ALA A 82 9.80 22.31 -0.65
N VAL A 83 8.57 22.26 -0.11
CA VAL A 83 7.73 23.46 0.11
C VAL A 83 8.19 24.29 1.30
N HIS A 84 8.48 23.66 2.45
CA HIS A 84 8.75 24.40 3.68
C HIS A 84 10.22 24.82 3.86
N LYS A 85 11.15 24.00 3.36
CA LYS A 85 12.59 24.12 3.65
C LYS A 85 13.41 23.74 2.41
N PRO A 86 13.44 24.60 1.36
CA PRO A 86 14.17 24.31 0.11
C PRO A 86 15.69 24.10 0.33
N ALA A 87 16.29 24.80 1.31
CA ALA A 87 17.69 24.59 1.68
C ALA A 87 17.94 23.18 2.26
N LEU A 88 16.99 22.65 3.05
CA LEU A 88 17.07 21.30 3.59
C LEU A 88 16.84 20.25 2.49
N TYR A 89 15.91 20.53 1.56
CA TYR A 89 15.66 19.68 0.39
C TYR A 89 16.94 19.44 -0.42
N ASN A 90 17.69 20.49 -0.76
CA ASN A 90 18.94 20.37 -1.51
C ASN A 90 20.02 19.53 -0.79
N ARG A 91 19.98 19.46 0.55
CA ARG A 91 20.91 18.67 1.35
C ARG A 91 20.46 17.22 1.51
N MET A 92 19.18 16.99 1.79
CA MET A 92 18.65 15.66 2.12
C MET A 92 18.20 14.85 0.91
N PHE A 93 17.82 15.47 -0.21
CA PHE A 93 17.33 14.77 -1.40
C PHE A 93 18.35 14.76 -2.55
N SER A 94 19.64 14.62 -2.21
CA SER A 94 20.68 14.31 -3.19
C SER A 94 20.53 12.88 -3.72
N SER A 95 21.05 12.59 -4.92
CA SER A 95 20.95 11.27 -5.56
C SER A 95 21.41 10.12 -4.66
N ASN A 96 22.52 10.30 -3.93
CA ASN A 96 23.05 9.28 -3.03
C ASN A 96 22.15 9.07 -1.80
N MET A 97 21.59 10.15 -1.25
CA MET A 97 20.68 10.05 -0.10
C MET A 97 19.33 9.44 -0.50
N LYS A 98 18.82 9.74 -1.70
CA LYS A 98 17.63 9.06 -2.24
C LYS A 98 17.82 7.55 -2.32
N MET A 99 18.97 7.10 -2.82
CA MET A 99 19.31 5.67 -2.84
C MET A 99 19.42 5.06 -1.43
N MET A 100 19.99 5.80 -0.47
CA MET A 100 20.03 5.36 0.93
C MET A 100 18.62 5.23 1.52
N LEU A 101 17.74 6.19 1.28
CA LEU A 101 16.34 6.14 1.74
C LEU A 101 15.57 4.97 1.11
N ILE A 102 15.81 4.66 -0.16
CA ILE A 102 15.27 3.45 -0.82
C ILE A 102 15.80 2.19 -0.12
N GLY A 103 17.10 2.15 0.19
CA GLY A 103 17.70 1.04 0.92
C GLY A 103 17.08 0.82 2.31
N VAL A 104 16.84 1.91 3.05
CA VAL A 104 16.17 1.88 4.36
C VAL A 104 14.71 1.42 4.22
N ALA A 105 13.97 1.94 3.24
CA ALA A 105 12.60 1.46 2.99
C ALA A 105 12.59 -0.03 2.62
N GLY A 106 13.54 -0.48 1.79
CA GLY A 106 13.72 -1.89 1.44
C GLY A 106 14.00 -2.76 2.66
N SER A 107 14.86 -2.33 3.58
CA SER A 107 15.12 -3.09 4.82
C SER A 107 13.90 -3.14 5.74
N CYS A 108 13.11 -2.06 5.82
CA CYS A 108 11.85 -2.06 6.56
C CYS A 108 10.81 -3.04 5.96
N ILE A 109 10.70 -3.11 4.64
CA ILE A 109 9.81 -4.08 3.96
C ILE A 109 10.26 -5.51 4.27
N MET A 110 11.57 -5.80 4.19
CA MET A 110 12.09 -7.12 4.53
C MET A 110 11.85 -7.47 6.01
N ALA A 111 11.98 -6.51 6.92
CA ALA A 111 11.66 -6.71 8.33
C ALA A 111 10.16 -7.00 8.54
N SER A 112 9.27 -6.28 7.83
CA SER A 112 7.83 -6.54 7.85
C SER A 112 7.50 -7.95 7.33
N LEU A 113 8.08 -8.35 6.21
CA LEU A 113 7.89 -9.70 5.65
C LEU A 113 8.42 -10.79 6.60
N THR A 114 9.56 -10.52 7.25
CA THR A 114 10.12 -11.43 8.26
C THR A 114 9.18 -11.54 9.46
N TRP A 115 8.58 -10.44 9.91
CA TRP A 115 7.58 -10.48 10.98
C TRP A 115 6.34 -11.27 10.54
N ALA A 116 5.85 -11.07 9.32
CA ALA A 116 4.75 -11.85 8.75
C ALA A 116 5.04 -13.36 8.80
N ALA A 117 6.23 -13.76 8.32
CA ALA A 117 6.68 -15.15 8.28
C ALA A 117 6.81 -15.75 9.70
N LEU A 118 7.48 -15.04 10.61
CA LEU A 118 7.60 -15.47 12.01
C LEU A 118 6.24 -15.61 12.69
N SER A 119 5.26 -14.75 12.32
CA SER A 119 3.92 -14.83 12.87
C SER A 119 3.18 -16.11 12.45
N ALA A 120 3.49 -16.65 11.27
CA ALA A 120 2.95 -17.89 10.73
C ALA A 120 3.65 -19.16 11.29
N LEU A 121 4.75 -19.01 12.03
CA LEU A 121 5.47 -20.11 12.69
C LEU A 121 5.11 -20.27 14.18
N THR A 122 4.17 -19.47 14.69
CA THR A 122 3.74 -19.57 16.09
C THR A 122 2.93 -20.85 16.33
N PRO A 123 2.92 -21.43 17.55
CA PRO A 123 2.10 -22.60 17.85
C PRO A 123 0.61 -22.39 17.53
N ALA A 124 0.11 -21.16 17.75
CA ALA A 124 -1.25 -20.78 17.36
C ALA A 124 -1.49 -20.93 15.86
N ALA A 125 -0.52 -20.58 15.00
CA ALA A 125 -0.66 -20.66 13.54
C ALA A 125 -0.76 -22.11 13.00
N PHE A 126 -0.29 -23.10 13.75
CA PHE A 126 -0.45 -24.53 13.41
C PHE A 126 -1.82 -25.09 13.81
N HIS A 127 -2.48 -24.49 14.80
CA HIS A 127 -3.78 -24.95 15.31
C HIS A 127 -4.95 -24.13 14.76
N ASP A 128 -4.76 -22.84 14.54
CA ASP A 128 -5.75 -21.95 13.96
C ASP A 128 -5.93 -22.32 12.48
N SER A 129 -7.16 -22.73 12.15
CA SER A 129 -7.53 -23.08 10.79
C SER A 129 -8.66 -22.19 10.30
N THR A 130 -8.59 -21.86 9.01
CA THR A 130 -9.67 -21.16 8.31
C THR A 130 -10.48 -22.17 7.54
N SER A 131 -11.79 -21.98 7.48
CA SER A 131 -12.74 -22.90 6.83
C SER A 131 -12.60 -22.97 5.31
N THR A 132 -11.80 -22.07 4.71
CA THR A 132 -11.70 -21.89 3.28
C THR A 132 -10.25 -21.62 2.87
N GLN A 133 -9.90 -21.97 1.65
CA GLN A 133 -8.56 -21.73 1.10
C GLN A 133 -8.39 -20.32 0.52
N HIS A 134 -9.07 -19.33 1.10
CA HIS A 134 -9.01 -17.93 0.65
C HIS A 134 -7.62 -17.31 0.84
N CYS A 135 -6.93 -17.67 1.92
CA CYS A 135 -5.58 -17.23 2.26
C CYS A 135 -5.28 -15.76 1.96
N ALA A 136 -6.08 -14.87 2.55
CA ALA A 136 -5.77 -13.45 2.61
C ALA A 136 -4.77 -13.17 3.75
N ILE A 137 -4.14 -11.99 3.74
CA ILE A 137 -3.16 -11.56 4.76
C ILE A 137 -3.69 -11.77 6.18
N ILE A 138 -4.97 -11.45 6.43
CA ILE A 138 -5.62 -11.61 7.75
C ILE A 138 -5.68 -13.06 8.25
N SER A 139 -5.78 -14.02 7.32
CA SER A 139 -5.96 -15.45 7.58
C SER A 139 -4.65 -16.23 7.45
N SER A 140 -3.59 -15.59 6.97
CA SER A 140 -2.26 -16.19 6.75
C SER A 140 -1.20 -15.62 7.69
N THR A 141 -1.57 -14.71 8.60
CA THR A 141 -0.64 -14.07 9.54
C THR A 141 -1.31 -13.85 10.88
N SER A 142 -0.54 -13.46 11.90
CA SER A 142 -1.11 -13.08 13.20
C SER A 142 -2.03 -11.85 13.11
N LYS A 143 -2.97 -11.75 14.05
CA LYS A 143 -3.84 -10.58 14.22
C LYS A 143 -3.07 -9.27 14.43
N ALA A 144 -1.92 -9.32 15.14
CA ALA A 144 -1.09 -8.15 15.39
C ALA A 144 -0.46 -7.62 14.09
N PHE A 145 0.17 -8.50 13.30
CA PHE A 145 0.78 -8.14 12.02
C PHE A 145 -0.27 -7.62 11.03
N SER A 146 -1.35 -8.36 10.83
CA SER A 146 -2.41 -7.95 9.90
C SER A 146 -3.03 -6.60 10.28
N THR A 147 -3.27 -6.33 11.57
CA THR A 147 -3.75 -5.02 12.02
C THR A 147 -2.75 -3.91 11.71
N PHE A 148 -1.46 -4.10 12.01
CA PHE A 148 -0.42 -3.13 11.67
C PHE A 148 -0.41 -2.84 10.16
N HIS A 149 -0.38 -3.89 9.34
CA HIS A 149 -0.33 -3.78 7.88
C HIS A 149 -1.55 -3.01 7.33
N PHE A 150 -2.77 -3.37 7.74
CA PHE A 150 -3.99 -2.72 7.28
C PHE A 150 -4.15 -1.28 7.81
N VAL A 151 -3.45 -0.87 8.87
CA VAL A 151 -3.41 0.54 9.31
C VAL A 151 -2.32 1.33 8.58
N PHE A 152 -1.16 0.70 8.38
CA PHE A 152 0.02 1.33 7.78
C PHE A 152 -0.22 1.76 6.32
N VAL A 153 -0.84 0.90 5.51
CA VAL A 153 -1.08 1.18 4.09
C VAL A 153 -1.97 2.42 3.91
N PRO A 154 -3.20 2.51 4.48
CA PRO A 154 -4.01 3.72 4.40
C PRO A 154 -3.32 4.96 4.98
N PHE A 155 -2.53 4.80 6.04
CA PHE A 155 -1.77 5.92 6.61
C PHE A 155 -0.78 6.52 5.60
N ALA A 156 -0.09 5.69 4.82
CA ALA A 156 0.80 6.17 3.75
C ALA A 156 0.06 7.01 2.69
N TYR A 157 -1.10 6.53 2.24
CA TYR A 157 -1.95 7.26 1.29
C TYR A 157 -2.52 8.56 1.89
N PHE A 158 -2.92 8.52 3.16
CA PHE A 158 -3.38 9.72 3.88
C PHE A 158 -2.25 10.77 4.00
N ALA A 159 -1.02 10.35 4.33
CA ALA A 159 0.14 11.23 4.36
C ALA A 159 0.40 11.88 2.97
N SER A 160 0.20 11.13 1.89
CA SER A 160 0.27 11.64 0.52
C SER A 160 -0.78 12.69 0.23
N PHE A 161 -2.03 12.44 0.61
CA PHE A 161 -3.10 13.42 0.47
C PHE A 161 -2.80 14.72 1.23
N VAL A 162 -2.38 14.61 2.49
CA VAL A 162 -1.99 15.77 3.31
C VAL A 162 -0.84 16.55 2.68
N SER A 163 0.17 15.87 2.11
CA SER A 163 1.29 16.52 1.41
C SER A 163 0.82 17.36 0.22
N LEU A 164 -0.14 16.85 -0.57
CA LEU A 164 -0.71 17.56 -1.72
C LEU A 164 -1.58 18.74 -1.29
N CYS A 165 -2.41 18.57 -0.26
CA CYS A 165 -3.17 19.68 0.32
C CYS A 165 -2.26 20.80 0.82
N THR A 166 -1.12 20.43 1.40
CA THR A 166 -0.12 21.39 1.87
C THR A 166 0.49 22.17 0.70
N ILE A 167 0.88 21.50 -0.39
CA ILE A 167 1.33 22.18 -1.62
C ILE A 167 0.26 23.14 -2.14
N ALA A 168 -1.00 22.71 -2.23
CA ALA A 168 -2.08 23.55 -2.72
C ALA A 168 -2.33 24.78 -1.83
N TYR A 169 -2.25 24.61 -0.51
CA TYR A 169 -2.36 25.72 0.43
C TYR A 169 -1.25 26.76 0.22
N PHE A 170 0.02 26.33 0.16
CA PHE A 170 1.14 27.23 -0.07
C PHE A 170 1.10 27.88 -1.46
N HIS A 171 0.73 27.13 -2.49
CA HIS A 171 0.58 27.66 -3.84
C HIS A 171 -0.50 28.76 -3.91
N ARG A 172 -1.66 28.55 -3.28
CA ARG A 172 -2.72 29.56 -3.19
C ARG A 172 -2.27 30.79 -2.40
N LYS A 173 -1.54 30.60 -1.30
CA LYS A 173 -0.99 31.69 -0.48
C LYS A 173 -0.01 32.54 -1.27
N THR A 174 0.94 31.93 -1.98
CA THR A 174 1.94 32.64 -2.79
C THR A 174 1.31 33.29 -4.03
N SER A 175 0.37 32.62 -4.70
CA SER A 175 -0.33 33.17 -5.88
C SER A 175 -1.23 34.36 -5.55
N ARG A 176 -1.74 34.48 -4.31
CA ARG A 176 -2.46 35.69 -3.86
C ARG A 176 -1.53 36.92 -3.74
N ASN A 177 -0.24 36.69 -3.50
CA ASN A 177 0.76 37.75 -3.37
C ASN A 177 1.42 38.12 -4.71
N VAL A 178 1.25 37.31 -5.76
CA VAL A 178 1.81 37.54 -7.10
C VAL A 178 0.66 37.63 -8.09
N THR A 179 0.19 38.86 -8.34
CA THR A 179 -0.72 39.14 -9.47
C THR A 179 -0.01 38.79 -10.77
N LYS A 180 -0.53 37.76 -11.48
CA LYS A 180 -0.06 37.14 -12.74
C LYS A 180 0.92 35.99 -12.56
N SER A 181 0.46 34.76 -12.85
CA SER A 181 0.98 33.96 -13.97
C SER A 181 0.42 32.52 -13.96
N GLY A 182 -0.09 32.08 -15.13
CA GLY A 182 0.00 30.69 -15.58
C GLY A 182 -1.07 29.70 -15.11
N LYS A 183 -1.84 29.17 -16.07
CA LYS A 183 -2.83 28.06 -15.96
C LYS A 183 -2.21 26.70 -15.51
N LYS A 184 -1.45 26.64 -14.42
CA LYS A 184 -0.94 25.36 -13.83
C LYS A 184 -1.83 24.78 -12.72
N GLY A 185 -3.01 25.36 -12.50
CA GLY A 185 -3.99 24.87 -11.53
C GLY A 185 -4.66 23.51 -11.79
N PRO A 186 -4.93 23.07 -13.05
CA PRO A 186 -5.77 21.87 -13.25
C PRO A 186 -5.04 20.58 -12.88
N MET A 187 -3.72 20.47 -13.14
CA MET A 187 -2.96 19.25 -12.88
C MET A 187 -2.84 18.94 -11.37
N LEU A 188 -2.55 19.95 -10.53
CA LEU A 188 -2.51 19.77 -9.07
C LEU A 188 -3.89 19.42 -8.50
N SER A 189 -4.95 20.03 -9.04
CA SER A 189 -6.32 19.71 -8.64
C SER A 189 -6.72 18.28 -8.99
N ILE A 190 -6.29 17.78 -10.16
CA ILE A 190 -6.50 16.39 -10.56
C ILE A 190 -5.76 15.45 -9.61
N PHE A 191 -4.47 15.70 -9.32
CA PHE A 191 -3.70 14.87 -8.37
C PHE A 191 -4.32 14.83 -6.97
N ILE A 192 -4.85 15.95 -6.47
CA ILE A 192 -5.54 15.97 -5.18
C ILE A 192 -6.81 15.13 -5.22
N ALA A 193 -7.59 15.24 -6.29
CA ALA A 193 -8.81 14.47 -6.45
C ALA A 193 -8.51 12.98 -6.55
N THR A 194 -7.54 12.56 -7.38
CA THR A 194 -7.16 11.15 -7.52
C THR A 194 -6.64 10.59 -6.19
N THR A 195 -5.70 11.27 -5.53
CA THR A 195 -5.19 10.81 -4.23
C THR A 195 -6.26 10.80 -3.13
N ALA A 196 -7.26 11.68 -3.19
CA ALA A 196 -8.41 11.61 -2.28
C ALA A 196 -9.24 10.34 -2.50
N PHE A 197 -9.47 9.97 -3.76
CA PHE A 197 -10.12 8.71 -4.10
C PHE A 197 -9.27 7.52 -3.64
N ASP A 198 -7.96 7.53 -3.87
CA ASP A 198 -7.05 6.46 -3.45
C ASP A 198 -7.11 6.25 -1.93
N VAL A 199 -7.13 7.33 -1.13
CA VAL A 199 -7.30 7.23 0.33
C VAL A 199 -8.61 6.52 0.69
N ILE A 200 -9.72 6.86 0.04
CA ILE A 200 -11.02 6.23 0.31
C ILE A 200 -10.99 4.75 -0.08
N LEU A 201 -10.50 4.45 -1.29
CA LEU A 201 -10.48 3.10 -1.86
C LEU A 201 -9.52 2.16 -1.13
N CYS A 202 -8.40 2.67 -0.60
CA CYS A 202 -7.47 1.92 0.24
C CYS A 202 -7.94 1.79 1.69
N SER A 203 -8.60 2.81 2.26
CA SER A 203 -9.07 2.77 3.66
C SER A 203 -10.27 1.84 3.83
N ALA A 204 -11.15 1.75 2.84
CA ALA A 204 -12.35 0.92 2.90
C ALA A 204 -12.03 -0.56 3.23
N PRO A 205 -11.16 -1.28 2.49
CA PRO A 205 -10.85 -2.67 2.80
C PRO A 205 -10.17 -2.80 4.15
N SER A 206 -9.25 -1.89 4.50
CA SER A 206 -8.61 -1.91 5.80
C SER A 206 -9.61 -1.84 6.96
N ILE A 207 -10.61 -0.96 6.88
CA ILE A 207 -11.66 -0.84 7.90
C ILE A 207 -12.45 -2.15 7.99
N VAL A 208 -12.89 -2.71 6.86
CA VAL A 208 -13.68 -3.94 6.83
C VAL A 208 -12.88 -5.12 7.40
N MET A 209 -11.62 -5.27 7.00
CA MET A 209 -10.76 -6.37 7.42
C MET A 209 -10.38 -6.28 8.89
N ILE A 210 -10.01 -5.10 9.39
CA ILE A 210 -9.72 -4.89 10.82
C ILE A 210 -10.99 -5.15 11.65
N SER A 211 -12.14 -4.65 11.21
CA SER A 211 -13.39 -4.85 11.95
C SER A 211 -13.81 -6.32 12.01
N ALA A 212 -13.59 -7.07 10.93
CA ALA A 212 -13.77 -8.53 10.90
C ALA A 212 -12.79 -9.24 11.86
N SER A 213 -11.51 -8.84 11.83
CA SER A 213 -10.45 -9.39 12.69
C SER A 213 -10.74 -9.17 14.19
N TRP A 214 -11.30 -8.01 14.51
CA TRP A 214 -11.64 -7.60 15.87
C TRP A 214 -13.01 -8.09 16.33
N GLN A 215 -13.70 -8.89 15.52
CA GLN A 215 -15.04 -9.41 15.79
C GLN A 215 -16.06 -8.30 16.11
N LEU A 216 -15.86 -7.09 15.59
CA LEU A 216 -16.77 -5.96 15.78
C LEU A 216 -18.07 -6.17 15.00
N PHE A 217 -17.98 -6.77 13.81
CA PHE A 217 -19.10 -7.29 13.05
C PHE A 217 -18.62 -8.44 12.14
N LYS A 218 -19.53 -9.31 11.70
CA LYS A 218 -19.25 -10.33 10.68
C LYS A 218 -19.64 -9.77 9.31
N PRO A 219 -18.70 -9.26 8.50
CA PRO A 219 -19.04 -8.80 7.17
C PRO A 219 -19.54 -9.96 6.32
N ASN A 220 -20.57 -9.71 5.52
CA ASN A 220 -21.00 -10.64 4.47
C ASN A 220 -19.90 -10.71 3.39
N ASP A 221 -19.73 -11.87 2.74
CA ASP A 221 -18.72 -12.10 1.70
C ASP A 221 -18.85 -11.13 0.52
N ILE A 222 -20.05 -10.62 0.26
CA ILE A 222 -20.34 -9.56 -0.73
C ILE A 222 -19.65 -8.25 -0.32
N ILE A 223 -19.75 -7.86 0.95
CA ILE A 223 -19.12 -6.62 1.45
C ILE A 223 -17.61 -6.78 1.33
N VAL A 224 -17.05 -7.89 1.81
CA VAL A 224 -15.61 -8.17 1.68
C VAL A 224 -15.16 -8.09 0.22
N SER A 225 -15.89 -8.73 -0.70
CA SER A 225 -15.59 -8.74 -2.13
C SER A 225 -15.64 -7.35 -2.78
N ILE A 226 -16.67 -6.55 -2.49
CA ILE A 226 -16.78 -5.17 -3.00
C ILE A 226 -15.61 -4.33 -2.47
N THR A 227 -15.27 -4.49 -1.20
CA THR A 227 -14.21 -3.70 -0.57
C THR A 227 -12.81 -4.12 -1.03
N TYR A 228 -12.61 -5.38 -1.45
CA TYR A 228 -11.38 -5.79 -2.13
C TYR A 228 -11.35 -5.39 -3.61
N ALA A 229 -12.50 -5.21 -4.26
CA ALA A 229 -12.53 -4.70 -5.62
C ALA A 229 -12.02 -3.25 -5.68
N THR A 230 -12.24 -2.43 -4.63
CA THR A 230 -11.76 -1.05 -4.59
C THR A 230 -10.24 -0.95 -4.64
N THR A 231 -9.50 -1.87 -4.01
CA THR A 231 -8.02 -1.90 -4.12
C THR A 231 -7.55 -2.34 -5.49
N GLY A 232 -8.29 -3.21 -6.19
CA GLY A 232 -8.02 -3.54 -7.59
C GLY A 232 -8.21 -2.35 -8.54
N PHE A 233 -9.16 -1.45 -8.25
CA PHE A 233 -9.36 -0.23 -9.02
C PHE A 233 -8.21 0.78 -8.84
N VAL A 234 -7.59 0.86 -7.65
CA VAL A 234 -6.45 1.75 -7.39
C VAL A 234 -5.23 1.37 -8.23
N SER A 235 -4.94 0.07 -8.40
CA SER A 235 -3.82 -0.41 -9.24
C SER A 235 -4.09 -0.35 -10.74
N GLY A 236 -5.27 0.09 -11.16
CA GLY A 236 -5.67 0.28 -12.57
C GLY A 236 -5.59 1.72 -13.07
N PHE A 237 -5.27 2.67 -12.19
CA PHE A 237 -5.02 4.09 -12.51
C PHE A 237 -3.54 4.42 -12.43
#